data_AF-A0A7K7G343-F1
#
_entry.id   AF-A0A7K7G343-F1
#
_cell.length_a   1.000
_cell.length_b   1.000
_cell.length_c   1.000
_cell.angle_alpha   90.00
_cell.angle_beta   90.00
_cell.angle_gamma   90.00
#
_symmetry.space_group_name_H-M   'P 1'
#
loop_
_entity.id
_entity.type
_entity.pdbx_description
1 polymer ?
#
loop_
_entity_poly.entity_id
_entity_poly.type
_entity_poly.pdbx_seq_one_letter_code
_entity_poly.pdbx_strand_id
1 'polypeptide(L)'
;QGWLCVLALLAVLGRCRGLRHPGGVSASCPGRCCSAAELGAEAPPVDLLGRRLRWDRYLPVQLVPQLEQLEAPGARRHRPRSCPALSLRSGLHSQIHERSLSPWRYRIDVDENRYPRKLAFAECLCGGCVDVKTGRETTSLNSVPIHQTMLVLRRKPCPLPGLPGHFALEAAHIQVPVGCTCVLPRTVR
;
A
#
# COMPACT_ATOMS: atom_id res chain seq x y z
N GLN A 1 10.54 -14.12 -64.26
CA GLN A 1 9.82 -13.26 -63.28
C GLN A 1 9.98 -13.84 -61.88
N GLY A 2 11.14 -13.67 -61.23
CA GLY A 2 11.37 -14.33 -59.93
C GLY A 2 12.39 -13.69 -58.99
N TRP A 3 13.21 -12.74 -59.46
CA TRP A 3 14.25 -12.11 -58.62
C TRP A 3 13.90 -10.72 -58.08
N LEU A 4 12.84 -10.08 -58.56
CA LEU A 4 12.42 -8.76 -58.05
C LEU A 4 11.64 -8.84 -56.73
N CYS A 5 11.11 -10.02 -56.34
CA CYS A 5 10.37 -10.18 -55.08
C CYS A 5 11.27 -10.41 -53.85
N VAL A 6 12.54 -10.81 -54.02
CA VAL A 6 13.42 -11.09 -52.87
C VAL A 6 13.99 -9.81 -52.26
N LEU A 7 14.25 -8.78 -53.08
CA LEU A 7 14.75 -7.49 -52.57
C LEU A 7 13.65 -6.66 -51.88
N ALA A 8 12.37 -6.91 -52.16
CA ALA A 8 11.26 -6.25 -51.47
C ALA A 8 11.01 -6.82 -50.06
N LEU A 9 11.39 -8.08 -49.80
CA LEU A 9 11.26 -8.69 -48.46
C LEU A 9 12.43 -8.34 -47.52
N LEU A 10 13.61 -7.98 -48.04
CA LEU A 10 14.71 -7.46 -47.23
C LEU A 10 14.50 -6.00 -46.78
N ALA A 11 13.52 -5.28 -47.37
CA ALA A 11 13.11 -3.97 -46.90
C ALA A 11 12.21 -4.00 -45.65
N VAL A 12 11.80 -5.19 -45.18
CA VAL A 12 10.89 -5.34 -44.02
C VAL A 12 11.62 -5.54 -42.68
N LEU A 13 12.92 -5.87 -42.67
CA LEU A 13 13.66 -6.18 -41.42
C LEU A 13 14.60 -5.06 -40.93
N GLY A 14 14.64 -3.90 -41.61
CA GLY A 14 15.65 -2.86 -41.35
C GLY A 14 15.23 -1.68 -40.46
N ARG A 15 14.01 -1.66 -39.88
CA ARG A 15 13.52 -0.45 -39.17
C ARG A 15 12.55 -0.67 -38.03
N CYS A 16 12.66 -1.78 -37.30
CA CYS A 16 12.30 -1.72 -35.87
C CYS A 16 13.51 -1.14 -35.13
N ARG A 17 13.66 0.18 -35.20
CA ARG A 17 14.36 0.91 -34.13
C ARG A 17 13.60 0.50 -32.87
N GLY A 18 14.21 -0.39 -32.09
CA GLY A 18 13.69 -0.77 -30.79
C GLY A 18 13.27 0.53 -30.11
N LEU A 19 11.97 0.66 -29.87
CA LEU A 19 11.47 1.59 -28.88
C LEU A 19 12.20 1.17 -27.61
N ARG A 20 13.34 1.83 -27.36
CA ARG A 20 13.94 1.91 -26.04
C ARG A 20 12.78 2.38 -25.20
N HIS A 21 12.15 1.43 -24.49
CA HIS A 21 11.44 1.75 -23.28
C HIS A 21 12.39 2.72 -22.56
N PRO A 22 11.95 3.94 -22.24
CA PRO A 22 12.78 4.84 -21.47
C PRO A 22 13.19 4.02 -20.25
N GLY A 23 14.51 3.82 -20.13
CA GLY A 23 15.07 2.91 -19.15
C GLY A 23 14.39 3.17 -17.83
N GLY A 24 13.91 2.10 -17.17
CA GLY A 24 13.43 2.22 -15.80
C GLY A 24 14.48 3.01 -15.04
N VAL A 25 14.10 4.22 -14.62
CA VAL A 25 14.99 5.14 -13.92
C VAL A 25 15.36 4.42 -12.63
N SER A 26 16.51 3.75 -12.64
CA SER A 26 17.17 3.34 -11.42
C SER A 26 17.57 4.65 -10.77
N ALA A 27 16.71 5.14 -9.87
CA ALA A 27 16.94 6.36 -9.10
C ALA A 27 18.07 6.06 -8.09
N SER A 28 19.29 5.99 -8.61
CA SER A 28 20.50 5.87 -7.82
C SER A 28 20.94 7.28 -7.46
N CYS A 29 20.68 7.70 -6.22
CA CYS A 29 21.11 9.02 -5.74
C CYS A 29 22.63 9.07 -5.57
N PRO A 30 23.37 9.90 -6.34
CA PRO A 30 24.79 10.07 -6.14
C PRO A 30 25.05 10.64 -4.74
N GLY A 31 25.94 10.03 -3.95
CA GLY A 31 26.34 10.60 -2.65
C GLY A 31 25.33 10.48 -1.50
N ARG A 32 24.34 9.57 -1.57
CA ARG A 32 23.34 9.30 -0.52
C ARG A 32 22.35 10.45 -0.23
N CYS A 33 22.36 11.51 -1.02
CA CYS A 33 21.38 12.59 -0.95
C CYS A 33 20.59 12.68 -2.25
N CYS A 34 19.26 12.72 -2.12
CA CYS A 34 18.30 12.73 -3.22
C CYS A 34 17.50 14.04 -3.20
N SER A 35 17.19 14.56 -4.37
CA SER A 35 16.20 15.62 -4.56
C SER A 35 14.81 15.04 -4.85
N ALA A 36 13.77 15.86 -4.70
CA ALA A 36 12.40 15.44 -5.03
C ALA A 36 12.22 15.10 -6.52
N ALA A 37 12.99 15.74 -7.41
CA ALA A 37 12.92 15.52 -8.86
C ALA A 37 13.46 14.15 -9.28
N GLU A 38 14.41 13.58 -8.53
CA GLU A 38 15.07 12.31 -8.86
C GLU A 38 14.26 11.07 -8.49
N LEU A 39 13.32 11.18 -7.54
CA LEU A 39 12.63 10.02 -6.95
C LEU A 39 11.20 9.79 -7.47
N GLY A 40 10.60 10.74 -8.19
CA GLY A 40 9.23 10.63 -8.68
C GLY A 40 8.15 10.60 -7.57
N ALA A 41 6.88 10.69 -7.96
CA ALA A 41 5.73 10.67 -7.03
C ALA A 41 5.32 9.25 -6.60
N GLU A 42 5.62 8.24 -7.42
CA GLU A 42 5.48 6.82 -7.11
C GLU A 42 6.85 6.23 -6.79
N ALA A 43 6.91 5.36 -5.77
CA ALA A 43 8.15 4.90 -5.16
C ALA A 43 9.15 4.38 -6.23
N PRO A 44 10.39 4.90 -6.26
CA PRO A 44 11.37 4.43 -7.24
C PRO A 44 11.67 2.95 -7.00
N PRO A 45 12.17 2.22 -8.02
CA PRO A 45 12.86 0.96 -7.78
C PRO A 45 14.13 1.27 -7.00
N VAL A 46 14.01 1.37 -5.68
CA VAL A 46 15.17 1.59 -4.82
C VAL A 46 15.81 0.22 -4.65
N ASP A 47 16.88 0.01 -5.42
CA ASP A 47 17.84 -1.05 -5.15
C ASP A 47 18.63 -0.66 -3.90
N LEU A 48 18.01 -0.87 -2.74
CA LEU A 48 18.68 -0.68 -1.46
C LEU A 48 19.56 -1.91 -1.22
N LEU A 49 20.88 -1.71 -1.17
CA LEU A 49 21.85 -2.80 -0.94
C LEU A 49 21.76 -3.94 -1.98
N GLY A 50 21.42 -3.62 -3.23
CA GLY A 50 21.33 -4.61 -4.32
C GLY A 50 20.09 -5.52 -4.27
N ARG A 51 19.10 -5.20 -3.42
CA ARG A 51 17.78 -5.88 -3.41
C ARG A 51 16.68 -4.92 -3.82
N ARG A 52 15.92 -5.34 -4.84
CA ARG A 52 14.70 -4.67 -5.26
C ARG A 52 13.63 -4.78 -4.17
N LEU A 53 13.23 -3.66 -3.59
CA LEU A 53 12.13 -3.63 -2.63
C LEU A 53 10.80 -3.85 -3.36
N ARG A 54 10.14 -4.97 -3.07
CA ARG A 54 8.88 -5.40 -3.69
C ARG A 54 7.68 -5.07 -2.81
N TRP A 55 7.44 -3.77 -2.59
CA TRP A 55 6.30 -3.30 -1.81
C TRP A 55 4.94 -3.68 -2.41
N ASP A 56 4.90 -3.89 -3.72
CA ASP A 56 3.73 -4.36 -4.49
C ASP A 56 3.13 -5.66 -3.95
N ARG A 57 3.88 -6.43 -3.16
CA ARG A 57 3.41 -7.68 -2.55
C ARG A 57 2.72 -7.50 -1.19
N TYR A 58 2.81 -6.32 -0.59
CA TYR A 58 2.19 -6.05 0.71
C TYR A 58 0.73 -5.63 0.52
N LEU A 59 -0.19 -6.28 1.25
CA LEU A 59 -1.62 -5.96 1.24
C LEU A 59 -1.90 -4.47 1.49
N PRO A 60 -1.24 -3.80 2.48
CA PRO A 60 -1.38 -2.36 2.67
C PRO A 60 -1.10 -1.49 1.44
N VAL A 61 -0.28 -1.97 0.49
CA VAL A 61 0.04 -1.22 -0.74
C VAL A 61 -0.97 -1.55 -1.83
N GLN A 62 -1.31 -2.82 -2.01
CA GLN A 62 -2.25 -3.29 -3.04
C GLN A 62 -3.66 -2.70 -2.87
N LEU A 63 -4.08 -2.42 -1.63
CA LEU A 63 -5.42 -1.89 -1.35
C LEU A 63 -5.57 -0.39 -1.66
N VAL A 64 -4.48 0.38 -1.75
CA VAL A 64 -4.55 1.85 -1.89
C VAL A 64 -5.35 2.28 -3.12
N PRO A 65 -5.08 1.77 -4.35
CA PRO A 65 -5.80 2.24 -5.54
C PRO A 65 -7.31 1.99 -5.45
N GLN A 66 -7.71 0.86 -4.86
CA GLN A 66 -9.12 0.54 -4.65
C GLN A 66 -9.77 1.50 -3.63
N LEU A 67 -9.08 1.84 -2.55
CA LEU A 67 -9.60 2.75 -1.54
C LEU A 67 -9.75 4.18 -2.08
N GLU A 68 -8.79 4.65 -2.89
CA GLU A 68 -8.87 5.97 -3.53
C GLU A 68 -10.07 6.08 -4.47
N GLN A 69 -10.39 5.01 -5.20
CA GLN A 69 -11.60 4.94 -6.02
C GLN A 69 -12.89 5.02 -5.19
N LEU A 70 -12.90 4.42 -3.99
CA LEU A 70 -14.05 4.44 -3.08
C LEU A 70 -14.23 5.78 -2.35
N GLU A 71 -13.14 6.54 -2.16
CA GLU A 71 -13.14 7.85 -1.48
C GLU A 71 -13.40 9.03 -2.44
N ALA A 72 -13.57 8.77 -3.74
CA ALA A 72 -13.80 9.80 -4.75
C ALA A 72 -15.01 10.71 -4.44
N PRO A 73 -14.94 12.02 -4.77
CA PRO A 73 -15.99 12.99 -4.44
C PRO A 73 -17.31 12.60 -5.11
N GLY A 74 -18.29 12.23 -4.28
CA GLY A 74 -19.60 11.69 -4.69
C GLY A 74 -20.02 10.47 -3.87
N ALA A 75 -19.08 9.77 -3.23
CA ALA A 75 -19.31 8.54 -2.46
C ALA A 75 -19.31 8.73 -0.93
N ARG A 76 -19.43 9.96 -0.41
CA ARG A 76 -19.46 10.23 1.05
C ARG A 76 -20.74 9.68 1.69
N ARG A 77 -20.77 8.38 1.97
CA ARG A 77 -21.56 7.85 3.07
C ARG A 77 -20.78 8.13 4.34
N HIS A 78 -21.33 8.98 5.22
CA HIS A 78 -20.92 9.01 6.61
C HIS A 78 -21.10 7.59 7.17
N ARG A 79 -20.03 6.79 7.16
CA ARG A 79 -20.03 5.46 7.77
C ARG A 79 -19.82 5.71 9.27
N PRO A 80 -20.82 5.43 10.12
CA PRO A 80 -20.70 5.74 11.53
C PRO A 80 -19.55 4.94 12.13
N ARG A 81 -18.83 5.57 13.07
CA ARG A 81 -17.76 4.94 13.86
C ARG A 81 -18.29 3.88 14.85
N SER A 82 -19.56 3.50 14.74
CA SER A 82 -20.23 2.54 15.61
C SER A 82 -19.96 1.12 15.16
N CYS A 83 -19.91 0.19 16.12
CA CYS A 83 -19.80 -1.23 15.83
C CYS A 83 -21.01 -1.71 14.99
N PRO A 84 -20.78 -2.28 13.79
CA PRO A 84 -21.87 -2.76 12.95
C PRO A 84 -22.49 -4.03 13.54
N ALA A 85 -23.80 -4.18 13.39
CA ALA A 85 -24.46 -5.44 13.70
C ALA A 85 -24.17 -6.47 12.60
N LEU A 86 -23.75 -7.69 12.97
CA LEU A 86 -23.57 -8.77 12.01
C LEU A 86 -24.94 -9.22 11.50
N SER A 87 -25.11 -9.19 10.18
CA SER A 87 -26.26 -9.79 9.49
C SER A 87 -25.78 -11.01 8.72
N LEU A 88 -26.27 -12.19 9.11
CA LEU A 88 -26.00 -13.46 8.42
C LEU A 88 -26.39 -13.43 6.92
N ARG A 89 -27.27 -12.50 6.52
CA ARG A 89 -27.73 -12.34 5.13
C ARG A 89 -26.73 -11.61 4.23
N SER A 90 -25.76 -10.90 4.79
CA SER A 90 -24.74 -10.15 4.05
C SER A 90 -23.58 -11.02 3.54
N GLY A 91 -23.65 -12.35 3.72
CA GLY A 91 -22.51 -13.25 3.68
C GLY A 91 -21.96 -13.66 2.31
N LEU A 92 -22.64 -13.39 1.19
CA LEU A 92 -22.18 -13.91 -0.12
C LEU A 92 -21.21 -12.97 -0.85
N HIS A 93 -21.38 -11.65 -0.73
CA HIS A 93 -20.56 -10.64 -1.45
C HIS A 93 -19.76 -9.69 -0.54
N SER A 94 -19.85 -9.83 0.78
CA SER A 94 -19.11 -8.98 1.73
C SER A 94 -17.62 -9.33 1.78
N GLN A 95 -16.74 -8.35 1.98
CA GLN A 95 -15.32 -8.64 2.15
C GLN A 95 -15.03 -9.22 3.55
N ILE A 96 -13.85 -9.83 3.74
CA ILE A 96 -13.45 -10.43 5.04
C ILE A 96 -13.61 -9.43 6.20
N HIS A 97 -13.22 -8.18 5.99
CA HIS A 97 -13.27 -7.13 7.00
C HIS A 97 -14.69 -6.76 7.47
N GLU A 98 -15.71 -7.00 6.63
CA GLU A 98 -17.12 -6.71 6.93
C GLU A 98 -17.82 -7.89 7.64
N ARG A 99 -17.33 -9.12 7.43
CA ARG A 99 -17.89 -10.36 7.99
C ARG A 99 -17.13 -10.88 9.22
N SER A 100 -16.07 -10.21 9.63
CA SER A 100 -15.31 -10.55 10.84
C SER A 100 -16.13 -10.28 12.11
N LEU A 101 -15.94 -11.10 13.15
CA LEU A 101 -16.45 -10.83 14.49
C LEU A 101 -15.78 -9.60 15.14
N SER A 102 -14.63 -9.20 14.62
CA SER A 102 -13.93 -7.97 14.99
C SER A 102 -13.80 -7.12 13.72
N PRO A 103 -14.88 -6.50 13.23
CA PRO A 103 -14.89 -5.87 11.92
C PRO A 103 -13.97 -4.64 11.88
N TRP A 104 -13.40 -4.36 10.72
CA TRP A 104 -12.52 -3.22 10.50
C TRP A 104 -12.85 -2.49 9.20
N ARG A 105 -12.43 -1.24 9.10
CA ARG A 105 -12.35 -0.49 7.83
C ARG A 105 -10.89 -0.23 7.50
N TYR A 106 -10.59 0.03 6.23
CA TYR A 106 -9.30 0.57 5.85
C TYR A 106 -9.38 2.09 5.73
N ARG A 107 -8.35 2.78 6.21
CA ARG A 107 -8.09 4.19 5.98
C ARG A 107 -6.75 4.32 5.27
N ILE A 108 -6.64 5.24 4.32
CA ILE A 108 -5.35 5.56 3.70
C ILE A 108 -4.53 6.40 4.69
N ASP A 109 -3.40 5.85 5.12
CA ASP A 109 -2.35 6.56 5.84
C ASP A 109 -1.38 7.18 4.84
N VAL A 110 -1.20 8.50 4.93
CA VAL A 110 -0.35 9.30 4.04
C VAL A 110 0.81 9.87 4.85
N ASP A 111 2.04 9.58 4.43
CA ASP A 111 3.26 10.08 5.05
C ASP A 111 4.22 10.58 3.97
N GLU A 112 4.33 11.90 3.85
CA GLU A 112 5.17 12.59 2.84
C GLU A 112 6.65 12.26 2.96
N ASN A 113 7.07 11.76 4.12
CA ASN A 113 8.46 11.43 4.41
C ASN A 113 8.72 9.93 4.32
N ARG A 114 7.81 9.14 3.77
CA ARG A 114 7.91 7.68 3.70
C ARG A 114 7.68 7.16 2.28
N TYR A 115 8.37 6.08 1.94
CA TYR A 115 8.12 5.29 0.74
C TYR A 115 7.79 3.83 1.13
N PRO A 116 6.66 3.29 0.65
CA PRO A 116 5.60 3.97 -0.10
C PRO A 116 4.86 5.01 0.76
N ARG A 117 4.44 6.11 0.12
CA ARG A 117 3.80 7.27 0.78
C ARG A 117 2.43 6.93 1.35
N LYS A 118 1.65 6.17 0.60
CA LYS A 118 0.28 5.76 0.95
C LYS A 118 0.26 4.30 1.36
N LEU A 119 -0.40 4.01 2.48
CA LEU A 119 -0.62 2.65 2.99
C LEU A 119 -2.05 2.51 3.48
N ALA A 120 -2.71 1.38 3.22
CA ALA A 120 -4.00 1.05 3.78
C ALA A 120 -3.83 0.53 5.23
N PHE A 121 -4.33 1.29 6.20
CA PHE A 121 -4.31 0.95 7.62
C PHE A 121 -5.67 0.44 8.06
N ALA A 122 -5.71 -0.73 8.70
CA ALA A 122 -6.94 -1.25 9.30
C ALA A 122 -7.28 -0.52 10.62
N GLU A 123 -8.55 -0.14 10.77
CA GLU A 123 -9.11 0.46 11.96
C GLU A 123 -10.29 -0.39 12.46
N CYS A 124 -10.18 -0.94 13.67
CA CYS A 124 -11.26 -1.72 14.26
C CYS A 124 -12.50 -0.83 14.47
N LEU A 125 -13.68 -1.37 14.13
CA LEU A 125 -14.96 -0.65 14.26
C LEU A 125 -15.62 -0.84 15.63
N CYS A 126 -15.22 -1.87 16.36
CA CYS A 126 -15.75 -2.23 17.67
C CYS A 126 -14.61 -2.16 18.71
N GLY A 127 -14.94 -1.87 19.96
CA GLY A 127 -14.02 -2.06 21.08
C GLY A 127 -14.08 -3.51 21.56
N GLY A 128 -15.30 -4.07 21.62
CA GLY A 128 -15.58 -5.47 21.85
C GLY A 128 -15.60 -6.30 20.58
N CYS A 129 -16.23 -7.47 20.60
CA CYS A 129 -16.46 -8.28 19.39
C CYS A 129 -17.94 -8.45 19.14
N VAL A 130 -18.34 -8.77 17.91
CA VAL A 130 -19.72 -9.08 17.58
C VAL A 130 -20.04 -10.51 17.99
N ASP A 131 -21.07 -10.66 18.81
CA ASP A 131 -21.59 -11.95 19.25
C ASP A 131 -22.39 -12.63 18.12
N VAL A 132 -22.13 -13.91 17.90
CA VAL A 132 -22.72 -14.68 16.78
C VAL A 132 -24.22 -14.96 16.96
N LYS A 133 -24.73 -14.94 18.19
CA LYS A 133 -26.15 -15.24 18.48
C LYS A 133 -27.02 -14.00 18.33
N THR A 134 -26.54 -12.88 18.86
CA THR A 134 -27.27 -11.61 18.90
C THR A 134 -26.95 -10.71 17.72
N GLY A 135 -25.80 -10.91 17.07
CA GLY A 135 -25.28 -10.02 16.04
C GLY A 135 -24.85 -8.65 16.58
N ARG A 136 -24.75 -8.46 17.90
CA ARG A 136 -24.41 -7.18 18.55
C ARG A 136 -23.04 -7.25 19.21
N GLU A 137 -22.45 -6.09 19.46
CA GLU A 137 -21.20 -5.98 20.21
C GLU A 137 -21.35 -6.52 21.64
N THR A 138 -20.41 -7.35 22.06
CA THR A 138 -20.21 -7.78 23.45
C THR A 138 -18.90 -7.23 23.97
N THR A 139 -18.91 -6.73 25.21
CA THR A 139 -17.74 -6.24 25.94
C THR A 139 -16.97 -7.34 26.68
N SER A 140 -17.41 -8.60 26.57
CA SER A 140 -16.73 -9.76 27.17
C SER A 140 -15.46 -10.16 26.41
N LEU A 141 -15.24 -9.59 25.23
CA LEU A 141 -14.12 -9.82 24.33
C LEU A 141 -13.60 -8.47 23.85
N ASN A 142 -12.38 -8.42 23.31
CA ASN A 142 -11.80 -7.19 22.75
C ASN A 142 -11.44 -7.37 21.27
N SER A 143 -11.81 -6.40 20.45
CA SER A 143 -11.24 -6.25 19.11
C SER A 143 -9.88 -5.57 19.21
N VAL A 144 -8.85 -6.22 18.70
CA VAL A 144 -7.48 -5.68 18.69
C VAL A 144 -6.88 -5.72 17.28
N PRO A 145 -6.11 -4.70 16.89
CA PRO A 145 -5.47 -4.67 15.58
C PRO A 145 -4.35 -5.71 15.46
N ILE A 146 -4.31 -6.43 14.34
CA ILE A 146 -3.19 -7.28 13.94
C ILE A 146 -2.21 -6.45 13.12
N HIS A 147 -0.93 -6.51 13.48
CA HIS A 147 0.12 -5.75 12.82
C HIS A 147 1.01 -6.63 11.95
N GLN A 148 1.40 -6.11 10.79
CA GLN A 148 2.45 -6.65 9.95
C GLN A 148 3.67 -5.72 9.99
N THR A 149 4.85 -6.28 10.22
CA THR A 149 6.10 -5.53 10.09
C THR A 149 6.45 -5.34 8.62
N MET A 150 6.65 -4.09 8.21
CA MET A 150 6.94 -3.72 6.83
C MET A 150 8.18 -2.82 6.76
N LEU A 151 9.11 -3.13 5.86
CA LEU A 151 10.25 -2.27 5.54
C LEU A 151 9.78 -1.10 4.68
N VAL A 152 10.17 0.12 5.04
CA VAL A 152 9.89 1.36 4.32
C VAL A 152 11.16 2.18 4.22
N LEU A 153 11.18 3.15 3.29
CA LEU A 153 12.24 4.17 3.29
C LEU A 153 11.71 5.46 3.88
N ARG A 154 12.51 6.14 4.70
CA ARG A 154 12.17 7.45 5.25
C ARG A 154 13.12 8.51 4.75
N ARG A 155 12.58 9.70 4.48
CA ARG A 155 13.36 10.90 4.21
C ARG A 155 13.98 11.42 5.50
N LYS A 156 15.28 11.68 5.46
CA LYS A 156 16.06 12.31 6.52
C LYS A 156 16.80 13.52 5.97
N PRO A 157 17.12 14.54 6.79
CA PRO A 157 17.96 15.64 6.34
C PRO A 157 19.25 15.12 5.70
N CYS A 158 19.63 15.68 4.55
CA CYS A 158 20.89 15.32 3.91
C CYS A 158 22.06 15.78 4.81
N PRO A 159 23.06 14.92 5.11
CA PRO A 159 24.21 15.29 5.93
C PRO A 159 25.21 16.21 5.20
N LEU A 160 25.13 16.32 3.88
CA LEU A 160 26.01 17.19 3.10
C LEU A 160 25.54 18.65 3.18
N PRO A 161 26.40 19.57 3.65
CA PRO A 161 26.07 21.00 3.67
C PRO A 161 25.98 21.57 2.25
N GLY A 162 25.13 22.58 2.06
CA GLY A 162 25.01 23.29 0.79
C GLY A 162 24.08 22.64 -0.26
N LEU A 163 23.33 21.59 0.12
CA LEU A 163 22.33 20.94 -0.74
C LEU A 163 20.90 21.22 -0.26
N PRO A 164 20.37 22.44 -0.45
CA PRO A 164 18.99 22.76 -0.08
C PRO A 164 18.01 21.86 -0.85
N GLY A 165 16.95 21.42 -0.19
CA GLY A 165 15.92 20.56 -0.79
C GLY A 165 16.33 19.09 -1.01
N HIS A 166 17.53 18.69 -0.61
CA HIS A 166 17.99 17.30 -0.68
C HIS A 166 17.75 16.56 0.64
N PHE A 167 17.53 15.26 0.55
CA PHE A 167 17.30 14.38 1.68
C PHE A 167 18.01 13.03 1.50
N ALA A 168 18.42 12.42 2.60
CA ALA A 168 18.88 11.04 2.62
C ALA A 168 17.69 10.08 2.76
N LEU A 169 17.81 8.89 2.20
CA LEU A 169 16.84 7.80 2.39
C LEU A 169 17.40 6.79 3.38
N GLU A 170 16.61 6.49 4.41
CA GLU A 170 16.96 5.51 5.43
C GLU A 170 15.92 4.40 5.48
N ALA A 171 16.38 3.14 5.54
CA ALA A 171 15.48 2.00 5.69
C ALA A 171 15.01 1.88 7.14
N ALA A 172 13.70 1.77 7.34
CA ALA A 172 13.08 1.59 8.65
C ALA A 172 12.01 0.51 8.60
N HIS A 173 11.79 -0.17 9.71
CA HIS A 173 10.65 -1.08 9.87
C HIS A 173 9.52 -0.35 10.59
N ILE A 174 8.29 -0.51 10.10
CA ILE A 174 7.08 0.01 10.73
C ILE A 174 6.09 -1.12 11.01
N GLN A 175 5.21 -0.91 11.99
CA GLN A 175 4.08 -1.79 12.26
C GLN A 175 2.85 -1.25 11.54
N VAL A 176 2.31 -2.01 10.60
CA VAL A 176 1.13 -1.63 9.82
C VAL A 176 -0.06 -2.48 10.26
N PRO A 177 -1.18 -1.90 10.73
CA PRO A 177 -2.36 -2.68 11.06
C PRO A 177 -3.00 -3.21 9.77
N VAL A 178 -3.11 -4.52 9.63
CA VAL A 178 -3.63 -5.21 8.43
C VAL A 178 -5.04 -5.78 8.62
N GLY A 179 -5.52 -5.81 9.85
CA GLY A 179 -6.87 -6.25 10.19
C GLY A 179 -7.10 -6.18 11.70
N CYS A 180 -8.22 -6.72 12.15
CA CYS A 180 -8.53 -6.87 13.57
C CYS A 180 -8.84 -8.33 13.90
N THR A 181 -8.60 -8.70 15.14
CA THR A 181 -8.95 -10.01 15.69
C THR A 181 -9.67 -9.87 17.02
N CYS A 182 -10.41 -10.91 17.40
CA CYS A 182 -11.14 -10.97 18.64
C CYS A 182 -10.36 -11.79 19.67
N VAL A 183 -10.12 -11.20 20.84
CA VAL A 183 -9.34 -11.84 21.91
C VAL A 183 -10.07 -11.78 23.25
N LEU A 184 -9.71 -12.70 24.16
CA LEU A 184 -10.12 -12.60 25.56
C LEU A 184 -9.50 -11.36 26.21
N PRO A 185 -10.24 -10.61 27.04
CA PRO A 185 -9.67 -9.49 27.79
C PRO A 185 -8.58 -9.96 28.74
N ARG A 186 -7.58 -9.11 28.96
CA ARG A 186 -6.57 -9.38 30.00
C ARG A 186 -7.27 -9.30 31.35
N THR A 187 -7.28 -10.39 32.11
CA THR A 187 -7.66 -10.35 33.52
C THR A 187 -6.57 -9.61 34.28
N VAL A 188 -6.83 -8.40 34.75
CA VAL A 188 -5.99 -7.77 35.78
C VAL A 188 -6.26 -8.57 37.05
N ARG A 189 -5.25 -9.34 37.50
CA ARG A 189 -5.25 -9.94 38.83
C ARG A 189 -4.60 -8.98 39.81
#